data_AF-A0A3B3TYC0-F1
#
_entry.id   AF-A0A3B3TYC0-F1
#
_cell.length_a   1.000
_cell.length_b   1.000
_cell.length_c   1.000
_cell.angle_alpha   90.00
_cell.angle_beta   90.00
_cell.angle_gamma   90.00
#
_symmetry.space_group_name_H-M   'P 1'
#
loop_
_entity.id
_entity.type
_entity.pdbx_description
1 polymer ?
#
loop_
_entity_poly.entity_id
_entity_poly.type
_entity_poly.pdbx_seq_one_letter_code
_entity_poly.pdbx_strand_id
1 'polypeptide(L)'
;RVELKNLSTNMRMLTSLVLALTALPYLSLATVVQDFNHVERCKDSLYMGTPPRGIVDIRLKKICQRYADKPRYVTLYDPHKRIPVYSAYTFKKTEGDRRVDYPWMYEPQLAEIDGNGNMLPFPTGYLHMKFEDSQAVLDDYSDVVLYERGHLNPDQHQSTPHDRAATYTLTNVVPEIRDAPQQLLPWHCLHRHRSDHQGEHDPSQQPGQGGHP
;
A
#
# COMPACT_ATOMS: atom_id res chain seq x y z
N ARG A 1 -5.15 57.57 21.25
CA ARG A 1 -3.96 56.68 21.39
C ARG A 1 -4.34 55.23 21.78
N VAL A 2 -5.38 55.02 22.61
CA VAL A 2 -5.87 53.67 23.00
C VAL A 2 -6.61 52.96 21.85
N GLU A 3 -7.47 53.67 21.10
CA GLU A 3 -8.20 53.07 19.96
C GLU A 3 -7.29 52.56 18.83
N LEU A 4 -6.23 53.30 18.50
CA LEU A 4 -5.24 52.89 17.50
C LEU A 4 -4.51 51.58 17.89
N LYS A 5 -4.29 51.37 19.19
CA LYS A 5 -3.71 50.12 19.71
C LYS A 5 -4.70 48.97 19.58
N ASN A 6 -5.97 49.17 19.93
CA ASN A 6 -7.01 48.14 19.78
C ASN A 6 -7.25 47.76 18.32
N LEU A 7 -7.25 48.73 17.40
CA LEU A 7 -7.38 48.47 15.97
C LEU A 7 -6.19 47.66 15.44
N SER A 8 -4.97 47.99 15.88
CA SER A 8 -3.77 47.22 15.54
C SER A 8 -3.77 45.80 16.10
N THR A 9 -4.27 45.59 17.32
CA THR A 9 -4.36 44.26 17.93
C THR A 9 -5.41 43.40 17.23
N ASN A 10 -6.56 43.99 16.92
CA ASN A 10 -7.64 43.32 16.18
C ASN A 10 -7.21 42.95 14.76
N MET A 11 -6.46 43.83 14.08
CA MET A 11 -5.88 43.55 12.77
C MET A 11 -4.90 42.36 12.82
N ARG A 12 -4.04 42.30 13.85
CA ARG A 12 -3.08 41.20 14.04
C ARG A 12 -3.77 39.86 14.39
N MET A 13 -4.87 39.91 15.13
CA MET A 13 -5.71 38.74 15.42
C MET A 13 -6.40 38.22 14.16
N LEU A 14 -7.00 39.11 13.35
CA LEU A 14 -7.61 38.74 12.08
C LEU A 14 -6.59 38.16 11.10
N THR A 15 -5.40 38.75 10.96
CA THR A 15 -4.36 38.20 10.08
C THR A 15 -3.88 36.83 10.54
N SER A 16 -3.78 36.60 11.85
CA SER A 16 -3.38 35.30 12.40
C SER A 16 -4.46 34.23 12.19
N LEU A 17 -5.73 34.60 12.34
CA LEU A 17 -6.87 33.72 12.10
C LEU A 17 -6.99 33.35 10.60
N VAL A 18 -6.76 34.32 9.70
CA VAL A 18 -6.72 34.09 8.25
C VAL A 18 -5.53 33.20 7.85
N LEU A 19 -4.35 33.38 8.45
CA LEU A 19 -3.22 32.48 8.23
C LEU A 19 -3.51 31.05 8.73
N ALA A 20 -4.16 30.90 9.88
CA ALA A 20 -4.55 29.59 10.40
C ALA A 20 -5.60 28.90 9.50
N LEU A 21 -6.60 29.64 9.03
CA LEU A 21 -7.66 29.15 8.12
C LEU A 21 -7.12 28.82 6.71
N THR A 22 -6.09 29.51 6.25
CA THR A 22 -5.41 29.22 4.97
C THR A 22 -4.32 28.15 5.08
N ALA A 23 -3.85 27.82 6.29
CA ALA A 23 -2.95 26.69 6.55
C ALA A 23 -3.69 25.35 6.74
N LEU A 24 -4.99 25.39 7.07
CA LEU A 24 -5.82 24.21 7.30
C LEU A 24 -6.22 23.38 6.05
N PRO A 25 -6.18 23.84 4.79
CA PRO A 25 -6.53 22.99 3.65
C PRO A 25 -5.34 22.25 3.02
N TYR A 26 -4.11 22.32 3.57
CA TYR A 26 -2.96 21.59 3.03
C TYR A 26 -2.82 20.15 3.56
N LEU A 27 -3.88 19.55 4.10
CA LEU A 27 -3.99 18.09 4.19
C LEU A 27 -4.35 17.56 2.79
N SER A 28 -3.39 17.67 1.87
CA SER A 28 -3.48 17.07 0.54
C SER A 28 -3.72 15.57 0.69
N LEU A 29 -4.85 15.09 0.16
CA LEU A 29 -5.32 13.70 0.18
C LEU A 29 -4.50 12.76 -0.74
N ALA A 30 -3.49 13.27 -1.43
CA ALA A 30 -2.65 12.51 -2.33
C ALA A 30 -1.66 11.61 -1.55
N THR A 31 -1.71 10.30 -1.80
CA THR A 31 -0.88 9.29 -1.13
C THR A 31 0.32 8.83 -1.95
N VAL A 32 0.47 9.37 -3.17
CA VAL A 32 1.79 9.42 -3.81
C VAL A 32 2.63 10.40 -3.02
N VAL A 33 3.59 9.87 -2.27
CA VAL A 33 4.38 10.64 -1.32
C VAL A 33 5.72 11.02 -1.93
N GLN A 34 6.26 12.16 -1.53
CA GLN A 34 7.60 12.56 -1.99
C GLN A 34 8.68 11.66 -1.37
N ASP A 35 8.49 11.26 -0.11
CA ASP A 35 9.36 10.37 0.64
C ASP A 35 8.51 9.54 1.61
N PHE A 36 8.81 8.24 1.73
CA PHE A 36 8.18 7.36 2.72
C PHE A 36 8.52 7.76 4.16
N ASN A 37 9.67 8.37 4.41
CA ASN A 37 10.14 8.73 5.76
C ASN A 37 9.21 9.71 6.51
N HIS A 38 8.44 10.49 5.75
CA HIS A 38 7.60 11.57 6.27
C HIS A 38 6.11 11.24 6.30
N VAL A 39 5.74 9.99 6.01
CA VAL A 39 4.34 9.55 6.01
C VAL A 39 4.05 8.74 7.28
N GLU A 40 3.21 9.31 8.13
CA GLU A 40 2.81 8.65 9.37
C GLU A 40 2.19 7.27 9.07
N ARG A 41 2.64 6.26 9.81
CA ARG A 41 2.24 4.84 9.72
C ARG A 41 2.58 4.10 8.42
N CYS A 42 2.72 4.76 7.28
CA CYS A 42 3.13 4.08 6.05
C CYS A 42 4.59 3.62 6.09
N LYS A 43 5.48 4.41 6.70
CA LYS A 43 6.87 3.99 6.93
C LYS A 43 7.01 2.75 7.79
N ASP A 44 6.02 2.42 8.63
CA ASP A 44 6.07 1.27 9.53
C ASP A 44 6.08 -0.06 8.76
N SER A 45 5.74 -0.02 7.47
CA SER A 45 5.83 -1.16 6.54
C SER A 45 7.25 -1.39 6.00
N LEU A 46 8.14 -0.41 6.17
CA LEU A 46 9.55 -0.52 5.81
C LEU A 46 10.34 -1.10 6.98
N TYR A 47 11.36 -1.90 6.68
CA TYR A 47 12.26 -2.40 7.70
C TYR A 47 12.95 -1.23 8.42
N MET A 48 12.75 -1.14 9.74
CA MET A 48 13.22 -0.03 10.58
C MET A 48 12.80 1.35 10.04
N GLY A 49 11.65 1.44 9.35
CA GLY A 49 11.17 2.69 8.77
C GLY A 49 12.03 3.24 7.63
N THR A 50 12.97 2.46 7.09
CA THR A 50 13.99 2.94 6.16
C THR A 50 13.80 2.38 4.74
N PRO A 51 13.64 3.23 3.72
CA PRO A 51 13.57 2.80 2.32
C PRO A 51 14.88 2.12 1.84
N PRO A 52 14.80 1.15 0.91
CA PRO A 52 15.98 0.61 0.25
C PRO A 52 16.82 1.71 -0.42
N ARG A 53 18.15 1.60 -0.30
CA ARG A 53 19.09 2.53 -0.95
C ARG A 53 19.39 2.09 -2.38
N GLY A 54 19.78 3.03 -3.23
CA GLY A 54 20.30 2.76 -4.58
C GLY A 54 19.26 2.80 -5.71
N ILE A 55 17.97 2.93 -5.40
CA ILE A 55 16.92 3.13 -6.40
C ILE A 55 16.53 4.61 -6.40
N VAL A 56 17.11 5.37 -7.32
CA VAL A 56 16.91 6.81 -7.43
C VAL A 56 16.45 7.13 -8.85
N ASP A 57 15.13 7.27 -9.03
CA ASP A 57 14.53 7.78 -10.26
C ASP A 57 13.30 8.63 -9.88
N ILE A 58 13.31 9.88 -10.35
CA ILE A 58 12.28 10.89 -10.08
C ILE A 58 10.92 10.56 -10.70
N ARG A 59 10.90 9.65 -11.69
CA ARG A 59 9.67 9.22 -12.36
C ARG A 59 8.91 8.18 -11.55
N LEU A 60 9.61 7.46 -10.67
CA LEU A 60 8.99 6.45 -9.80
C LEU A 60 8.08 7.12 -8.78
N LYS A 61 6.93 6.50 -8.55
CA LYS A 61 5.93 6.95 -7.60
C LYS A 61 6.04 6.13 -6.33
N LYS A 62 6.19 6.83 -5.20
CA LYS A 62 6.17 6.20 -3.88
C LYS A 62 4.71 6.20 -3.41
N ILE A 63 4.08 5.04 -3.35
CA ILE A 63 2.67 4.91 -3.03
C ILE A 63 2.55 4.47 -1.57
N CYS A 64 1.89 5.28 -0.75
CA CYS A 64 1.37 4.85 0.53
C CYS A 64 0.02 4.15 0.30
N GLN A 65 0.01 2.82 0.34
CA GLN A 65 -1.17 2.02 0.01
C GLN A 65 -2.19 2.13 1.13
N ARG A 66 -3.38 2.67 0.85
CA ARG A 66 -4.44 2.85 1.85
C ARG A 66 -5.71 2.16 1.43
N TYR A 67 -6.33 1.49 2.39
CA TYR A 67 -7.64 0.86 2.22
C TYR A 67 -8.50 1.09 3.45
N ALA A 68 -9.73 1.57 3.23
CA ALA A 68 -10.64 2.02 4.29
C ALA A 68 -9.97 3.06 5.22
N ASP A 69 -9.35 4.08 4.62
CA ASP A 69 -8.63 5.20 5.23
C ASP A 69 -7.42 4.83 6.07
N LYS A 70 -7.05 3.55 6.12
CA LYS A 70 -5.92 3.05 6.90
C LYS A 70 -4.73 2.75 5.99
N PRO A 71 -3.52 3.24 6.33
CA PRO A 71 -2.26 2.77 5.75
C PRO A 71 -2.10 1.26 5.91
N ARG A 72 -1.67 0.57 4.85
CA ARG A 72 -1.56 -0.90 4.81
C ARG A 72 -0.14 -1.35 4.54
N TYR A 73 0.47 -0.83 3.47
CA TYR A 73 1.84 -1.13 3.04
C TYR A 73 2.36 -0.01 2.13
N VAL A 74 3.59 -0.14 1.63
CA VAL A 74 4.12 0.80 0.64
C VAL A 74 4.56 0.08 -0.62
N THR A 75 4.45 0.79 -1.74
CA THR A 75 4.90 0.32 -3.05
C THR A 75 5.70 1.42 -3.71
N LEU A 76 6.88 1.09 -4.24
CA LEU A 76 7.56 1.94 -5.22
C LEU A 76 7.14 1.48 -6.61
N TYR A 77 6.58 2.38 -7.41
CA TYR A 77 5.88 2.06 -8.65
C TYR A 77 6.49 2.80 -9.84
N ASP A 78 6.63 2.12 -10.97
CA ASP A 78 7.03 2.72 -12.24
C ASP A 78 5.76 2.94 -13.10
N PRO A 79 5.26 4.20 -13.22
CA PRO A 79 4.06 4.47 -13.99
C PRO A 79 4.29 4.32 -15.51
N HIS A 80 5.53 4.43 -16.00
CA HIS A 80 5.83 4.26 -17.42
C HIS A 80 5.80 2.79 -17.83
N LYS A 81 6.31 1.90 -16.96
CA LYS A 81 6.24 0.45 -17.16
C LYS A 81 4.97 -0.18 -16.60
N ARG A 82 4.16 0.61 -15.89
CA ARG A 82 2.96 0.19 -15.16
C ARG A 82 3.22 -0.98 -14.19
N ILE A 83 4.43 -1.08 -13.62
CA ILE A 83 4.84 -2.21 -12.78
C ILE A 83 5.41 -1.73 -11.45
N PRO A 84 5.14 -2.41 -10.32
CA PRO A 84 5.86 -2.14 -9.09
C PRO A 84 7.34 -2.52 -9.20
N VAL A 85 8.19 -1.67 -8.67
CA VAL A 85 9.62 -1.93 -8.48
C VAL A 85 9.85 -2.74 -7.21
N TYR A 86 9.16 -2.39 -6.11
CA TYR A 86 9.11 -3.19 -4.90
C TYR A 86 7.84 -2.87 -4.08
N SER A 87 7.45 -3.81 -3.22
CA SER A 87 6.52 -3.58 -2.11
C SER A 87 7.22 -3.87 -0.79
N ALA A 88 6.90 -3.11 0.26
CA ALA A 88 7.37 -3.36 1.60
C ALA A 88 6.18 -3.39 2.56
N TYR A 89 6.12 -4.44 3.38
CA TYR A 89 5.01 -4.76 4.25
C TYR A 89 5.49 -5.54 5.47
N THR A 90 4.70 -5.50 6.53
CA THR A 90 4.90 -6.35 7.71
C THR A 90 4.18 -7.67 7.52
N PHE A 91 4.91 -8.77 7.67
CA PHE A 91 4.33 -10.10 7.70
C PHE A 91 3.44 -10.27 8.93
N LYS A 92 2.18 -10.65 8.73
CA LYS A 92 1.21 -10.95 9.77
C LYS A 92 0.80 -12.41 9.63
N LYS A 93 0.81 -13.18 10.72
CA LYS A 93 0.37 -14.59 10.71
C LYS A 93 -1.10 -14.64 10.26
N THR A 94 -1.38 -15.48 9.27
CA THR A 94 -2.71 -15.72 8.76
C THR A 94 -3.40 -16.75 9.65
N GLU A 95 -4.40 -16.32 10.40
CA GLU A 95 -5.32 -17.24 11.07
C GLU A 95 -6.37 -17.69 10.05
N GLY A 96 -6.26 -18.95 9.60
CA GLY A 96 -7.27 -19.60 8.75
C GLY A 96 -7.04 -19.54 7.25
N ASP A 97 -7.26 -20.69 6.62
CA ASP A 97 -7.07 -20.96 5.19
C ASP A 97 -8.35 -20.65 4.39
N ARG A 98 -8.67 -19.37 4.26
CA ARG A 98 -9.73 -18.93 3.35
C ARG A 98 -9.19 -17.87 2.42
N ARG A 99 -9.01 -18.28 1.16
CA ARG A 99 -9.01 -17.37 0.02
C ARG A 99 -10.35 -16.64 0.02
N VAL A 100 -10.30 -15.34 0.19
CA VAL A 100 -11.46 -14.48 0.08
C VAL A 100 -11.36 -13.81 -1.29
N ASP A 101 -12.43 -13.92 -2.09
CA ASP A 101 -12.51 -13.29 -3.39
C ASP A 101 -12.73 -11.78 -3.19
N TYR A 102 -11.67 -11.00 -3.41
CA TYR A 102 -11.72 -9.54 -3.34
C TYR A 102 -11.70 -8.95 -4.75
N PRO A 103 -12.46 -7.86 -5.00
CA PRO A 103 -12.38 -7.17 -6.28
C PRO A 103 -10.98 -6.58 -6.47
N TRP A 104 -10.48 -6.61 -7.70
CA TRP A 104 -9.28 -5.89 -8.08
C TRP A 104 -9.48 -4.38 -7.97
N MET A 105 -8.48 -3.69 -7.43
CA MET A 105 -8.51 -2.27 -7.14
C MET A 105 -7.43 -1.49 -7.92
N TYR A 106 -7.73 -0.22 -8.15
CA TYR A 106 -6.83 0.77 -8.73
C TYR A 106 -6.48 1.86 -7.71
N GLU A 107 -5.42 2.62 -7.98
CA GLU A 107 -5.01 3.78 -7.19
C GLU A 107 -5.52 5.06 -7.85
N PRO A 108 -6.57 5.72 -7.32
CA PRO A 108 -7.10 6.95 -7.94
C PRO A 108 -6.06 8.06 -7.99
N GLN A 109 -5.18 8.16 -6.98
CA GLN A 109 -4.11 9.16 -6.91
C GLN A 109 -3.02 9.02 -8.00
N LEU A 110 -3.02 7.93 -8.78
CA LEU A 110 -2.16 7.79 -9.96
C LEU A 110 -2.84 8.33 -11.23
N ALA A 111 -4.16 8.27 -11.30
CA ALA A 111 -4.93 8.64 -12.50
C ALA A 111 -5.38 10.12 -12.49
N GLU A 112 -5.63 10.65 -11.30
CA GLU A 112 -6.20 11.98 -11.10
C GLU A 112 -5.34 12.78 -10.12
N ILE A 113 -5.13 14.07 -10.42
CA ILE A 113 -4.29 14.95 -9.58
C ILE A 113 -4.88 15.11 -8.17
N ASP A 114 -6.21 15.15 -8.08
CA ASP A 114 -7.02 15.21 -6.87
C ASP A 114 -7.63 13.86 -6.50
N GLY A 115 -7.11 12.77 -7.08
CA GLY A 115 -7.57 11.42 -6.83
C GLY A 115 -7.50 11.04 -5.34
N ASN A 116 -8.53 10.33 -4.88
CA ASN A 116 -8.59 9.80 -3.52
C ASN A 116 -7.34 8.93 -3.24
N GLY A 117 -6.72 9.12 -2.07
CA GLY A 117 -5.58 8.33 -1.65
C GLY A 117 -5.89 6.89 -1.20
N ASN A 118 -7.16 6.52 -1.14
CA ASN A 118 -7.59 5.14 -0.94
C ASN A 118 -7.74 4.41 -2.26
N MET A 119 -7.24 3.18 -2.31
CA MET A 119 -7.53 2.27 -3.41
C MET A 119 -9.03 1.99 -3.52
N LEU A 120 -9.53 1.90 -4.75
CA LEU A 120 -10.94 1.69 -5.06
C LEU A 120 -11.11 0.52 -6.04
N PRO A 121 -12.20 -0.24 -5.97
CA PRO A 121 -12.47 -1.30 -6.93
C PRO A 121 -12.58 -0.71 -8.34
N PHE A 122 -12.08 -1.44 -9.34
CA PHE A 122 -12.31 -1.06 -10.74
C PHE A 122 -13.81 -0.97 -11.00
N PRO A 123 -14.29 0.10 -11.67
CA PRO A 123 -15.70 0.28 -11.93
C PRO A 123 -16.23 -0.80 -12.88
N THR A 124 -17.44 -1.29 -12.61
CA THR A 124 -18.13 -2.22 -13.52
C THR A 124 -18.79 -1.43 -14.64
N GLY A 125 -18.07 -1.20 -15.74
CA GLY A 125 -18.59 -0.56 -16.95
C GLY A 125 -17.51 0.20 -17.72
N TYR A 126 -17.82 0.58 -18.97
CA TYR A 126 -16.92 1.37 -19.82
C TYR A 126 -16.93 2.83 -19.38
N LEU A 127 -16.27 3.13 -18.27
CA LEU A 127 -15.85 4.49 -17.97
C LEU A 127 -14.50 4.68 -18.65
N HIS A 128 -14.45 5.58 -19.64
CA HIS A 128 -13.17 6.02 -20.21
C HIS A 128 -12.41 6.79 -19.14
N MET A 129 -11.73 6.06 -18.28
CA MET A 129 -10.88 6.58 -17.23
C MET A 129 -9.44 6.52 -17.73
N LYS A 130 -8.67 7.58 -17.48
CA LYS A 130 -7.26 7.69 -17.89
C LYS A 130 -6.33 6.84 -17.01
N PHE A 131 -6.77 5.63 -16.64
CA PHE A 131 -5.97 4.69 -15.86
C PHE A 131 -4.80 4.17 -16.67
N GLU A 132 -5.06 3.88 -17.94
CA GLU A 132 -4.07 3.35 -18.86
C GLU A 132 -2.84 4.27 -18.92
N ASP A 133 -2.97 5.58 -18.82
CA ASP A 133 -1.81 6.46 -18.94
C ASP A 133 -0.84 6.38 -17.74
N SER A 134 -1.28 5.88 -16.59
CA SER A 134 -0.53 6.02 -15.33
C SER A 134 -0.40 4.77 -14.48
N GLN A 135 -1.21 3.73 -14.72
CA GLN A 135 -1.14 2.47 -13.98
C GLN A 135 -1.63 1.28 -14.81
N ALA A 136 -1.35 0.08 -14.32
CA ALA A 136 -1.82 -1.14 -14.94
C ALA A 136 -3.34 -1.27 -14.85
N VAL A 137 -3.95 -1.83 -15.89
CA VAL A 137 -5.38 -2.17 -15.95
C VAL A 137 -5.57 -3.68 -16.05
N LEU A 138 -6.80 -4.15 -15.85
CA LEU A 138 -7.10 -5.59 -15.88
C LEU A 138 -6.72 -6.24 -17.22
N ASP A 139 -6.90 -5.50 -18.31
CA ASP A 139 -6.58 -5.91 -19.68
C ASP A 139 -5.06 -6.07 -19.92
N ASP A 140 -4.20 -5.39 -19.14
CA ASP A 140 -2.74 -5.61 -19.21
C ASP A 140 -2.35 -7.03 -18.76
N TYR A 141 -3.27 -7.74 -18.09
CA TYR A 141 -3.12 -9.12 -17.61
C TYR A 141 -4.19 -10.07 -18.18
N SER A 142 -4.97 -9.65 -19.19
CA SER A 142 -5.88 -10.55 -19.91
C SER A 142 -5.13 -11.31 -21.01
N ASP A 143 -5.73 -12.41 -21.48
CA ASP A 143 -5.32 -13.13 -22.70
C ASP A 143 -3.87 -13.68 -22.73
N VAL A 144 -3.24 -13.81 -21.57
CA VAL A 144 -1.91 -14.40 -21.40
C VAL A 144 -2.01 -15.83 -20.84
N VAL A 145 -1.49 -16.81 -21.58
CA VAL A 145 -1.49 -18.23 -21.16
C VAL A 145 -0.37 -18.53 -20.17
N LEU A 146 0.78 -17.87 -20.34
CA LEU A 146 2.04 -18.18 -19.66
C LEU A 146 2.23 -17.44 -18.33
N TYR A 147 1.52 -16.34 -18.13
CA TYR A 147 1.73 -15.45 -16.99
C TYR A 147 0.50 -15.40 -16.09
N GLU A 148 0.74 -15.23 -14.80
CA GLU A 148 -0.25 -14.91 -13.79
C GLU A 148 0.10 -13.63 -13.03
N ARG A 149 -0.84 -13.19 -12.19
CA ARG A 149 -0.70 -11.99 -11.34
C ARG A 149 0.07 -12.33 -10.07
N GLY A 150 1.39 -12.21 -10.12
CA GLY A 150 2.29 -12.45 -8.99
C GLY A 150 2.27 -11.30 -7.98
N HIS A 151 1.81 -11.57 -6.76
CA HIS A 151 1.71 -10.55 -5.72
C HIS A 151 3.08 -10.30 -5.05
N LEU A 152 3.51 -9.04 -4.97
CA LEU A 152 4.71 -8.67 -4.18
C LEU A 152 4.43 -8.67 -2.67
N ASN A 153 3.23 -8.24 -2.27
CA ASN A 153 2.68 -8.42 -0.92
C ASN A 153 1.54 -9.44 -0.99
N PRO A 154 1.77 -10.72 -0.66
CA PRO A 154 0.74 -11.75 -0.69
C PRO A 154 -0.33 -11.54 0.39
N ASP A 155 -1.60 -11.79 0.05
CA ASP A 155 -2.71 -11.84 1.01
C ASP A 155 -2.47 -12.86 2.13
N GLN A 156 -1.76 -13.94 1.84
CA GLN A 156 -1.39 -15.00 2.80
C GLN A 156 -0.43 -14.51 3.88
N HIS A 157 0.14 -13.32 3.73
CA HIS A 157 0.96 -12.66 4.73
C HIS A 157 0.16 -11.62 5.56
N GLN A 158 -1.17 -11.59 5.41
CA GLN A 158 -2.05 -10.59 6.02
C GLN A 158 -3.12 -11.25 6.91
N SER A 159 -3.33 -10.70 8.10
CA SER A 159 -4.21 -11.33 9.11
C SER A 159 -5.69 -10.98 8.94
N THR A 160 -6.02 -9.69 8.80
CA THR A 160 -7.42 -9.22 8.76
C THR A 160 -8.00 -9.20 7.35
N PRO A 161 -9.32 -9.33 7.17
CA PRO A 161 -9.95 -9.23 5.84
C PRO A 161 -9.63 -7.92 5.12
N HIS A 162 -9.54 -6.80 5.83
CA HIS A 162 -9.18 -5.52 5.21
C HIS A 162 -7.70 -5.45 4.81
N ASP A 163 -6.80 -6.09 5.55
CA ASP A 163 -5.38 -6.17 5.16
C ASP A 163 -5.19 -7.07 3.94
N ARG A 164 -5.91 -8.20 3.88
CA ARG A 164 -5.93 -9.10 2.71
C ARG A 164 -6.49 -8.39 1.49
N ALA A 165 -7.66 -7.75 1.62
CA ALA A 165 -8.26 -6.98 0.53
C ALA A 165 -7.29 -5.96 -0.06
N ALA A 166 -6.54 -5.24 0.78
CA ALA A 166 -5.61 -4.21 0.33
C ALA A 166 -4.48 -4.73 -0.59
N THR A 167 -4.22 -6.03 -0.61
CA THR A 167 -3.20 -6.63 -1.49
C THR A 167 -3.67 -6.79 -2.94
N TYR A 168 -4.98 -6.70 -3.21
CA TYR A 168 -5.60 -6.91 -4.52
C TYR A 168 -5.59 -5.62 -5.36
N THR A 169 -4.42 -4.98 -5.47
CA THR A 169 -4.19 -3.83 -6.36
C THR A 169 -3.23 -4.22 -7.47
N LEU A 170 -3.43 -3.69 -8.68
CA LEU A 170 -2.48 -3.96 -9.78
C LEU A 170 -1.14 -3.25 -9.58
N THR A 171 -1.07 -2.26 -8.69
CA THR A 171 0.18 -1.66 -8.23
C THR A 171 0.98 -2.59 -7.30
N ASN A 172 0.43 -3.72 -6.86
CA ASN A 172 1.12 -4.73 -6.05
C ASN A 172 1.43 -6.02 -6.82
N VAL A 173 1.23 -6.02 -8.14
CA VAL A 173 1.33 -7.22 -8.99
C VAL A 173 2.40 -7.07 -10.06
N VAL A 174 3.12 -8.17 -10.32
CA VAL A 174 4.02 -8.33 -11.48
C VAL A 174 3.58 -9.53 -12.33
N PRO A 175 3.89 -9.56 -13.64
CA PRO A 175 3.72 -10.78 -14.43
C PRO A 175 4.65 -11.88 -13.92
N GLU A 176 4.07 -13.01 -13.52
CA GLU A 176 4.80 -14.16 -12.98
C GLU A 176 4.57 -15.39 -13.86
N ILE A 177 5.62 -16.14 -14.19
CA ILE A 177 5.49 -17.33 -15.04
C ILE A 177 4.86 -18.47 -14.23
N ARG A 178 3.73 -19.00 -14.69
CA ARG A 178 2.92 -20.00 -13.96
C ARG A 178 3.69 -21.27 -13.59
N ASP A 179 4.51 -21.77 -14.52
CA ASP A 179 5.27 -23.01 -14.35
C ASP A 179 6.77 -22.74 -14.17
N ALA A 180 7.14 -21.58 -13.63
CA ALA A 180 8.55 -21.30 -13.43
C ALA A 180 9.18 -22.37 -12.53
N PRO A 181 10.31 -22.95 -12.92
CA PRO A 181 11.11 -23.80 -12.05
C PRO A 181 11.34 -23.10 -10.70
N GLN A 182 11.21 -23.83 -9.60
CA GLN A 182 11.49 -23.30 -8.24
C GLN A 182 12.87 -22.64 -8.12
N GLN A 183 13.83 -23.08 -8.95
CA GLN A 183 15.16 -22.50 -9.09
C GLN A 183 15.17 -21.05 -9.62
N LEU A 184 14.18 -20.68 -10.45
CA LEU A 184 14.05 -19.34 -11.05
C LEU A 184 13.19 -18.39 -10.20
N LEU A 185 12.37 -18.92 -9.28
CA LEU A 185 11.59 -18.13 -8.33
C LEU A 185 11.90 -18.51 -6.85
N PRO A 186 13.12 -18.22 -6.34
CA PRO A 186 13.47 -18.48 -4.94
C PRO A 186 12.49 -17.86 -3.92
N TRP A 187 11.78 -16.80 -4.32
CA TRP A 187 10.75 -16.14 -3.52
C TRP A 187 9.59 -17.08 -3.15
N HIS A 188 9.15 -17.97 -4.04
CA HIS A 188 8.08 -18.93 -3.75
C HIS A 188 8.43 -19.87 -2.59
N CYS A 189 9.68 -20.35 -2.54
CA CYS A 189 10.18 -21.15 -1.41
C CYS A 189 10.28 -20.31 -0.14
N LEU A 190 10.76 -19.06 -0.24
CA LEU A 190 10.87 -18.15 0.90
C LEU A 190 9.51 -17.82 1.52
N HIS A 191 8.48 -17.58 0.70
CA HIS A 191 7.11 -17.33 1.14
C HIS A 191 6.52 -18.53 1.89
N ARG A 192 6.75 -19.75 1.38
CA ARG A 192 6.30 -20.99 2.01
C ARG A 192 7.03 -21.25 3.33
N HIS A 193 8.37 -21.22 3.33
CA HIS A 193 9.16 -21.45 4.55
C HIS A 193 8.91 -20.41 5.65
N ARG A 194 8.71 -19.14 5.29
CA ARG A 194 8.39 -18.08 6.27
C ARG A 194 7.03 -18.29 6.92
N SER A 195 6.06 -18.78 6.15
CA SER A 195 4.74 -19.15 6.66
C SER A 195 4.85 -20.34 7.63
N ASP A 196 5.67 -21.34 7.32
CA ASP A 196 5.83 -22.56 8.12
C ASP A 196 6.60 -22.32 9.44
N HIS A 197 7.76 -21.65 9.40
CA HIS A 197 8.60 -21.44 10.58
C HIS A 197 7.93 -20.62 11.69
N GLN A 198 7.05 -19.70 11.33
CA GLN A 198 6.33 -18.88 12.31
C GLN A 198 5.06 -19.57 12.83
N GLY A 199 4.60 -20.64 12.16
CA GLY A 199 3.56 -21.54 12.64
C GLY A 199 4.03 -22.42 13.79
N GLU A 200 5.31 -22.79 13.81
CA GLU A 200 5.87 -23.74 14.79
C GLU A 200 6.25 -23.10 16.14
N HIS A 201 6.38 -21.77 16.19
CA HIS A 201 6.64 -21.01 17.42
C HIS A 201 5.35 -20.63 18.19
N ASP A 202 4.24 -21.32 17.96
CA ASP A 202 2.98 -21.08 18.66
C ASP A 202 3.02 -21.65 20.11
N PRO A 203 3.02 -20.80 21.16
CA PRO A 203 3.03 -21.27 22.55
C PRO A 203 1.77 -22.05 22.94
N SER A 204 0.72 -22.00 22.11
CA SER A 204 -0.54 -22.71 22.35
C SER A 204 -0.54 -24.19 21.93
N GLN A 205 0.52 -24.66 21.26
CA GLN A 205 0.64 -26.07 20.81
C GLN A 205 1.66 -26.91 21.61
N GLN A 206 2.19 -26.43 22.72
CA GLN A 206 2.97 -27.30 23.61
C GLN A 206 2.05 -28.33 24.29
N PRO A 207 2.29 -29.66 24.14
CA PRO A 207 1.51 -30.65 24.87
C PRO A 207 1.77 -30.45 26.36
N GLY A 208 0.70 -30.14 27.10
CA GLY A 208 0.74 -29.98 28.54
C GLY A 208 1.37 -31.21 29.18
N GLN A 209 2.51 -31.02 29.87
CA GLN A 209 3.08 -32.06 30.71
C GLN A 209 2.08 -32.35 31.82
N GLY A 210 1.51 -33.56 31.77
CA GLY A 210 0.62 -34.08 32.80
C GLY A 210 1.33 -34.11 34.14
N GLY A 211 0.76 -33.42 35.12
CA GLY A 211 1.13 -33.52 36.52
C GLY A 211 0.21 -34.53 37.22
N HIS A 212 0.79 -35.66 37.63
CA HIS A 212 0.42 -36.44 38.81
C HIS A 212 1.69 -37.20 39.25
N PRO A 213 1.90 -37.48 40.55
CA PRO A 213 0.90 -37.74 41.59
C PRO A 213 0.46 -36.52 42.38
#